data_AF-A0A972W2K3-F1
#
_entry.id   AF-A0A972W2K3-F1
#
_cell.length_a   1.000
_cell.length_b   1.000
_cell.length_c   1.000
_cell.angle_alpha   90.00
_cell.angle_beta   90.00
_cell.angle_gamma   90.00
#
_symmetry.space_group_name_H-M   'P 1'
#
loop_
_entity.id
_entity.type
_entity.pdbx_description
1 polymer ?
#
loop_
_entity_poly.entity_id
_entity_poly.type
_entity_poly.pdbx_seq_one_letter_code
_entity_poly.pdbx_strand_id
1 'polypeptide(L)'
;IAFILLFIGNYKVLERSLIVLVVIMSVSFLLTAIITKPDLGLMLKGMLIPSFPENSMLTIIGLIGTTVVPYNLFLHASLVKEKWKLQSDLKYARKDTLISIILGGFVSMSIIIAATAISGDNVNNAVDLAKGLEPLFGNYAKYFLGIGIFAAGISSAITAPLAAAYVVNSCFSWNANLKSLKFRIVWIFILLIGVVFSLLKFSPIEIIKFAQIANGILLPVIALFLLWVVNKTTVLGNYKNSLAQNIISSIIIIITIILGFKSVLKVFELL
;
A
#
# COMPACT_ATOMS: atom_id res chain seq x y z
N ILE A 1 0.59 14.34 -14.13
CA ILE A 1 -0.78 13.88 -13.73
C ILE A 1 -1.03 14.09 -12.25
N ALA A 2 -0.27 13.47 -11.34
CA ALA A 2 -0.47 13.62 -9.90
C ALA A 2 -0.52 15.09 -9.43
N PHE A 3 0.40 15.93 -9.91
CA PHE A 3 0.42 17.37 -9.62
C PHE A 3 -0.91 18.06 -9.98
N ILE A 4 -1.44 17.80 -11.19
CA ILE A 4 -2.67 18.41 -11.68
C ILE A 4 -3.85 17.99 -10.80
N LEU A 5 -3.98 16.68 -10.52
CA LEU A 5 -5.06 16.14 -9.71
C LEU A 5 -5.05 16.69 -8.28
N LEU A 6 -3.88 16.77 -7.65
CA LEU A 6 -3.72 17.37 -6.32
C LEU A 6 -3.99 18.88 -6.34
N PHE A 7 -3.57 19.58 -7.40
CA PHE A 7 -3.77 21.02 -7.52
C PHE A 7 -5.24 21.42 -7.65
N ILE A 8 -6.07 20.60 -8.30
CA ILE A 8 -7.54 20.80 -8.35
C ILE A 8 -8.11 20.93 -6.92
N GLY A 9 -7.55 20.18 -5.96
CA GLY A 9 -7.92 20.28 -4.54
C GLY A 9 -9.39 19.96 -4.27
N ASN A 10 -9.99 19.06 -5.05
CA ASN A 10 -11.36 18.59 -4.89
C ASN A 10 -11.37 17.11 -4.51
N TYR A 11 -11.87 16.81 -3.32
CA TYR A 11 -11.94 15.44 -2.79
C TYR A 11 -12.69 14.48 -3.74
N LYS A 12 -13.85 14.88 -4.31
CA LYS A 12 -14.62 14.01 -5.21
C LYS A 12 -13.86 13.67 -6.49
N VAL A 13 -13.07 14.61 -7.00
CA VAL A 13 -12.24 14.38 -8.19
C VAL A 13 -11.08 13.44 -7.86
N LEU A 14 -10.42 13.64 -6.71
CA LEU A 14 -9.36 12.77 -6.24
C LEU A 14 -9.87 11.34 -6.00
N GLU A 15 -10.96 11.18 -5.26
CA GLU A 15 -11.59 9.89 -4.96
C GLU A 15 -11.95 9.14 -6.25
N ARG A 16 -12.66 9.79 -7.18
CA ARG A 16 -13.01 9.16 -8.47
C ARG A 16 -11.79 8.80 -9.30
N SER A 17 -10.77 9.67 -9.34
CA SER A 17 -9.53 9.39 -10.09
C SER A 17 -8.80 8.19 -9.50
N LEU A 18 -8.70 8.11 -8.16
CA LEU A 18 -8.10 6.97 -7.46
C LEU A 18 -8.86 5.68 -7.72
N ILE A 19 -10.20 5.71 -7.67
CA ILE A 19 -11.03 4.53 -7.97
C ILE A 19 -10.77 4.05 -9.41
N VAL A 20 -10.74 4.96 -10.39
CA VAL A 20 -10.46 4.60 -11.79
C VAL A 20 -9.05 3.99 -11.93
N LEU A 21 -8.03 4.59 -11.31
CA LEU A 21 -6.67 4.06 -11.33
C LEU A 21 -6.58 2.67 -10.69
N VAL A 22 -7.26 2.46 -9.56
CA VAL A 22 -7.33 1.15 -8.89
C VAL A 22 -8.01 0.14 -9.79
N VAL A 23 -9.17 0.46 -10.38
CA VAL A 23 -9.86 -0.46 -11.29
C VAL A 23 -8.99 -0.82 -12.50
N ILE A 24 -8.31 0.15 -13.10
CA ILE A 24 -7.39 -0.10 -14.23
C ILE A 24 -6.27 -1.04 -13.81
N MET A 25 -5.60 -0.78 -12.68
CA MET A 25 -4.52 -1.66 -12.21
C MET A 25 -5.04 -3.06 -11.87
N SER A 26 -6.21 -3.15 -11.21
CA SER A 26 -6.83 -4.42 -10.83
C SER A 26 -7.15 -5.26 -12.06
N VAL A 27 -7.82 -4.68 -13.06
CA VAL A 27 -8.16 -5.38 -14.30
C VAL A 27 -6.89 -5.81 -15.02
N SER A 28 -5.88 -4.94 -15.10
CA SER A 28 -4.60 -5.29 -15.71
C SER A 28 -3.96 -6.51 -15.08
N PHE A 29 -3.73 -6.50 -13.76
CA PHE A 29 -3.05 -7.62 -13.09
C PHE A 29 -3.90 -8.88 -13.00
N LEU A 30 -5.21 -8.75 -12.86
CA LEU A 30 -6.13 -9.88 -12.83
C LEU A 30 -6.19 -10.58 -14.19
N LEU A 31 -6.25 -9.82 -15.29
CA LEU A 31 -6.14 -10.40 -16.64
C LEU A 31 -4.79 -11.09 -16.84
N THR A 32 -3.70 -10.47 -16.36
CA THR A 32 -2.38 -11.11 -16.34
C THR A 32 -2.42 -12.46 -15.63
N ALA A 33 -2.92 -12.49 -14.40
CA ALA A 33 -3.01 -13.71 -13.60
C ALA A 33 -3.90 -14.80 -14.20
N ILE A 34 -4.98 -14.45 -14.92
CA ILE A 34 -5.83 -15.45 -15.59
C ILE A 34 -5.12 -16.06 -16.79
N ILE A 35 -4.42 -15.22 -17.58
CA ILE A 35 -3.75 -15.65 -18.81
C ILE A 35 -2.51 -16.50 -18.51
N THR A 36 -1.86 -16.32 -17.36
CA THR A 36 -0.78 -17.22 -16.93
C THR A 36 -1.26 -18.66 -16.70
N LYS A 37 -2.58 -18.92 -16.67
CA LYS A 37 -3.19 -20.23 -16.45
C LYS A 37 -2.56 -20.95 -15.25
N PRO A 38 -2.64 -20.37 -14.04
CA PRO A 38 -2.06 -20.98 -12.86
C PRO A 38 -2.73 -22.32 -12.57
N ASP A 39 -1.95 -23.27 -12.06
CA ASP A 39 -2.50 -24.50 -11.49
C ASP A 39 -3.33 -24.15 -10.26
N LEU A 40 -4.65 -24.26 -10.40
CA LEU A 40 -5.60 -23.93 -9.33
C LEU A 40 -5.43 -24.83 -8.10
N GLY A 41 -5.02 -26.09 -8.28
CA GLY A 41 -4.75 -27.02 -7.20
C GLY A 41 -3.55 -26.58 -6.37
N LEU A 42 -2.44 -26.22 -7.03
CA LEU A 42 -1.25 -25.67 -6.36
C LEU A 42 -1.53 -24.31 -5.71
N MET A 43 -2.31 -23.45 -6.38
CA MET A 43 -2.70 -22.14 -5.84
C MET A 43 -3.52 -22.27 -4.56
N LEU A 44 -4.55 -23.14 -4.54
CA LEU A 44 -5.37 -23.38 -3.37
C LEU A 44 -4.56 -24.03 -2.24
N LYS A 45 -3.66 -24.96 -2.58
CA LYS A 45 -2.76 -25.58 -1.60
C LYS A 45 -1.84 -24.52 -0.96
N GLY A 46 -1.26 -23.62 -1.76
CA GLY A 46 -0.42 -22.53 -1.26
C GLY A 46 -1.18 -21.50 -0.44
N MET A 47 -2.47 -21.30 -0.70
CA MET A 47 -3.34 -20.40 0.07
C MET A 47 -3.73 -20.97 1.44
N LEU A 48 -3.93 -22.30 1.53
CA LEU A 48 -4.43 -22.96 2.74
C LEU A 48 -3.32 -23.54 3.62
N ILE A 49 -2.18 -23.91 3.02
CA ILE A 49 -1.07 -24.57 3.72
C ILE A 49 0.13 -23.62 3.74
N PRO A 50 0.36 -22.88 4.84
CA PRO A 50 1.52 -22.01 4.95
C PRO A 50 2.82 -22.83 4.91
N SER A 51 3.75 -22.41 4.06
CA SER A 51 5.10 -22.97 3.98
C SER A 51 6.12 -21.84 3.99
N PHE A 52 7.31 -22.10 4.53
CA PHE A 52 8.40 -21.14 4.62
C PHE A 52 9.62 -21.70 3.88
N PRO A 53 9.70 -21.52 2.55
CA PRO A 53 10.89 -21.91 1.79
C PRO A 53 12.15 -21.21 2.31
N GLU A 54 13.32 -21.82 2.11
CA GLU A 54 14.60 -21.18 2.45
C GLU A 54 14.74 -19.81 1.75
N ASN A 55 15.33 -18.83 2.43
CA ASN A 55 15.50 -17.44 1.97
C ASN A 55 14.20 -16.67 1.63
N SER A 56 13.01 -17.24 1.84
CA SER A 56 11.73 -16.59 1.54
C SER A 56 11.26 -15.60 2.61
N MET A 57 11.81 -15.69 3.83
CA MET A 57 11.35 -14.93 4.99
C MET A 57 11.22 -13.45 4.64
N LEU A 58 12.22 -12.88 3.97
CA LEU A 58 12.29 -11.47 3.63
C LEU A 58 11.22 -11.02 2.63
N THR A 59 10.94 -11.87 1.64
CA THR A 59 9.84 -11.63 0.71
C THR A 59 8.51 -11.67 1.46
N ILE A 60 8.33 -12.60 2.39
CA ILE A 60 7.14 -12.67 3.25
C ILE A 60 7.02 -11.40 4.11
N ILE A 61 8.13 -10.95 4.73
CA ILE A 61 8.15 -9.70 5.51
C ILE A 61 7.80 -8.51 4.64
N GLY A 62 8.41 -8.38 3.46
CA GLY A 62 8.16 -7.30 2.53
C GLY A 62 6.69 -7.27 2.07
N LEU A 63 6.12 -8.44 1.74
CA LEU A 63 4.71 -8.56 1.39
C LEU A 63 3.80 -8.13 2.54
N ILE A 64 4.05 -8.56 3.77
CA ILE A 64 3.23 -8.12 4.91
C ILE A 64 3.42 -6.61 5.17
N GLY A 65 4.65 -6.12 5.20
CA GLY A 65 4.97 -4.71 5.46
C GLY A 65 4.39 -3.75 4.42
N THR A 66 4.36 -4.15 3.15
CA THR A 66 3.75 -3.35 2.07
C THR A 66 2.21 -3.27 2.15
N THR A 67 1.56 -4.21 2.85
CA THR A 67 0.09 -4.18 2.99
C THR A 67 -0.38 -3.26 4.12
N VAL A 68 0.35 -3.21 5.23
CA VAL A 68 0.02 -2.35 6.37
C VAL A 68 1.04 -1.21 6.43
N VAL A 69 0.86 -0.23 5.55
CA VAL A 69 1.76 0.92 5.50
C VAL A 69 1.34 1.97 6.54
N PRO A 70 2.25 2.40 7.44
CA PRO A 70 1.87 3.28 8.55
C PRO A 70 1.14 4.57 8.16
N TYR A 71 1.56 5.22 7.07
CA TYR A 71 0.92 6.47 6.64
C TYR A 71 -0.55 6.26 6.22
N ASN A 72 -0.92 5.07 5.73
CA ASN A 72 -2.29 4.77 5.31
C ASN A 72 -3.25 4.80 6.50
N LEU A 73 -2.79 4.49 7.72
CA LEU A 73 -3.64 4.58 8.92
C LEU A 73 -4.07 6.03 9.19
N PHE A 74 -3.13 6.97 9.06
CA PHE A 74 -3.41 8.40 9.25
C PHE A 74 -4.19 9.01 8.08
N LEU A 75 -3.83 8.63 6.84
CA LEU A 75 -4.58 9.05 5.66
C LEU A 75 -6.02 8.55 5.74
N HIS A 76 -6.23 7.26 6.03
CA HIS A 76 -7.56 6.67 6.17
C HIS A 76 -8.37 7.38 7.26
N ALA A 77 -7.81 7.62 8.45
CA ALA A 77 -8.49 8.37 9.50
C ALA A 77 -8.90 9.79 9.05
N SER A 78 -8.03 10.47 8.29
CA SER A 78 -8.30 11.81 7.76
C SER A 78 -9.39 11.80 6.68
N LEU A 79 -9.33 10.85 5.75
CA LEU A 79 -10.33 10.71 4.68
C LEU A 79 -11.69 10.26 5.22
N VAL A 80 -11.71 9.37 6.22
CA VAL A 80 -12.94 8.96 6.90
C VAL A 80 -13.62 10.16 7.54
N LYS A 81 -12.85 11.01 8.24
CA LYS A 81 -13.35 12.26 8.82
C LYS A 81 -13.89 13.24 7.77
N GLU A 82 -13.34 13.23 6.56
CA GLU A 82 -13.83 14.07 5.46
C GLU A 82 -15.14 13.54 4.86
N LYS A 83 -15.26 12.22 4.65
CA LYS A 83 -16.38 11.58 3.94
C LYS A 83 -17.59 11.28 4.83
N TRP A 84 -17.38 10.79 6.04
CA TRP A 84 -18.45 10.38 6.96
C TRP A 84 -18.45 11.29 8.19
N LYS A 85 -19.62 11.84 8.53
CA LYS A 85 -19.75 12.88 9.57
C LYS A 85 -20.58 12.41 10.77
N LEU A 86 -21.46 11.42 10.58
CA LEU A 86 -22.37 10.93 11.60
C LEU A 86 -21.90 9.59 12.17
N GLN A 87 -22.25 9.31 13.43
CA GLN A 87 -21.93 8.02 14.04
C GLN A 87 -22.65 6.84 13.36
N SER A 88 -23.85 7.07 12.82
CA SER A 88 -24.59 6.09 12.01
C SER A 88 -23.81 5.61 10.79
N ASP A 89 -22.88 6.44 10.30
CA ASP A 89 -22.09 6.15 9.11
C ASP A 89 -21.00 5.10 9.37
N LEU A 90 -20.71 4.79 10.63
CA LEU A 90 -19.65 3.85 11.01
C LEU A 90 -19.83 2.47 10.34
N LYS A 91 -21.07 2.01 10.16
CA LYS A 91 -21.36 0.74 9.46
C LYS A 91 -20.95 0.81 7.99
N TYR A 92 -21.19 1.94 7.33
CA TYR A 92 -20.80 2.16 5.93
C TYR A 92 -19.29 2.31 5.79
N ALA A 93 -18.64 3.06 6.67
CA ALA A 93 -17.17 3.20 6.68
C ALA A 93 -16.46 1.86 6.88
N ARG A 94 -16.96 1.01 7.77
CA ARG A 94 -16.45 -0.36 7.98
C ARG A 94 -16.63 -1.24 6.74
N LYS A 95 -17.81 -1.19 6.10
CA LYS A 95 -18.09 -1.97 4.89
C LYS A 95 -17.22 -1.52 3.71
N ASP A 96 -17.06 -0.21 3.52
CA ASP A 96 -16.19 0.39 2.51
C ASP A 96 -14.72 -0.04 2.69
N THR A 97 -14.25 -0.01 3.94
CA THR A 97 -12.90 -0.47 4.30
C THR A 97 -12.73 -1.96 4.03
N LEU A 98 -13.71 -2.79 4.42
CA LEU A 98 -13.67 -4.24 4.18
C LEU A 98 -13.57 -4.58 2.69
N ILE A 99 -14.43 -3.96 1.86
CA ILE A 99 -14.43 -4.17 0.41
C ILE A 99 -13.08 -3.74 -0.19
N SER A 100 -12.58 -2.57 0.22
CA SER A 100 -11.33 -2.03 -0.29
C SER A 100 -10.12 -2.92 0.04
N ILE A 101 -10.05 -3.45 1.27
CA ILE A 101 -8.98 -4.36 1.69
C ILE A 101 -9.06 -5.70 0.95
N ILE A 102 -10.27 -6.27 0.80
CA ILE A 102 -10.46 -7.52 0.06
C ILE A 102 -10.02 -7.37 -1.40
N LEU A 103 -10.46 -6.29 -2.06
CA LEU A 103 -10.03 -5.99 -3.43
C LEU A 103 -8.51 -5.81 -3.53
N GLY A 104 -7.89 -5.08 -2.61
CA GLY A 104 -6.43 -4.92 -2.55
C GLY A 104 -5.71 -6.26 -2.38
N GLY A 105 -6.26 -7.16 -1.58
CA GLY A 105 -5.76 -8.53 -1.42
C GLY A 105 -5.82 -9.33 -2.73
N PHE A 106 -6.95 -9.27 -3.44
CA PHE A 106 -7.08 -9.91 -4.76
C PHE A 106 -6.06 -9.39 -5.77
N VAL A 107 -5.87 -8.07 -5.85
CA VAL A 107 -4.87 -7.48 -6.75
C VAL A 107 -3.46 -7.95 -6.39
N SER A 108 -3.11 -7.96 -5.10
CA SER A 108 -1.81 -8.43 -4.63
C SER A 108 -1.58 -9.89 -4.99
N MET A 109 -2.60 -10.74 -4.85
CA MET A 109 -2.54 -12.14 -5.25
C MET A 109 -2.37 -12.28 -6.77
N SER A 110 -3.09 -11.49 -7.57
CA SER A 110 -2.93 -11.46 -9.03
C SER A 110 -1.50 -11.05 -9.44
N ILE A 111 -0.88 -10.09 -8.75
CA ILE A 111 0.52 -9.70 -9.01
C ILE A 111 1.47 -10.88 -8.74
N ILE A 112 1.28 -11.61 -7.64
CA ILE A 112 2.12 -12.77 -7.30
C ILE A 112 1.95 -13.89 -8.33
N ILE A 113 0.72 -14.20 -8.73
CA ILE A 113 0.42 -15.20 -9.77
C ILE A 113 0.99 -14.78 -11.13
N ALA A 114 0.94 -13.50 -11.46
CA ALA A 114 1.57 -12.99 -12.68
C ALA A 114 3.10 -13.19 -12.63
N ALA A 115 3.72 -12.93 -11.47
CA ALA A 115 5.16 -13.05 -11.29
C ALA A 115 5.66 -14.49 -11.43
N THR A 116 4.87 -15.51 -11.06
CA THR A 116 5.29 -16.91 -11.17
C THR A 116 5.48 -17.38 -12.62
N ALA A 117 4.93 -16.65 -13.60
CA ALA A 117 5.03 -17.01 -15.01
C ALA A 117 6.24 -16.37 -15.71
N ILE A 118 6.97 -15.49 -15.02
CA ILE A 118 8.20 -14.87 -15.52
C ILE A 118 9.35 -15.86 -15.32
N SER A 119 9.93 -16.32 -16.42
CA SER A 119 11.06 -17.25 -16.41
C SER A 119 12.39 -16.47 -16.47
N GLY A 120 13.13 -16.41 -15.36
CA GLY A 120 14.48 -15.82 -15.29
C GLY A 120 14.74 -14.98 -14.04
N ASP A 121 16.00 -14.96 -13.58
CA ASP A 121 16.38 -14.41 -12.27
C ASP A 121 16.62 -12.88 -12.24
N ASN A 122 16.63 -12.22 -13.40
CA ASN A 122 17.07 -10.82 -13.50
C ASN A 122 15.94 -9.85 -13.86
N VAL A 123 15.03 -9.63 -12.91
CA VAL A 123 14.02 -8.56 -12.99
C VAL A 123 14.52 -7.33 -12.25
N ASN A 124 15.07 -6.35 -12.99
CA ASN A 124 15.66 -5.14 -12.41
C ASN A 124 14.79 -3.89 -12.60
N ASN A 125 13.77 -3.95 -13.46
CA ASN A 125 12.87 -2.83 -13.72
C ASN A 125 11.53 -3.31 -14.34
N ALA A 126 10.62 -2.37 -14.56
CA ALA A 126 9.31 -2.64 -15.16
C ALA A 126 9.38 -3.18 -16.60
N VAL A 127 10.44 -2.87 -17.35
CA VAL A 127 10.64 -3.39 -18.72
C VAL A 127 10.99 -4.86 -18.67
N ASP A 128 11.82 -5.28 -17.71
CA ASP A 128 12.18 -6.68 -17.53
C ASP A 128 10.95 -7.53 -17.16
N LEU A 129 10.06 -6.99 -16.31
CA LEU A 129 8.77 -7.61 -16.03
C LEU A 129 7.92 -7.78 -17.30
N ALA A 130 7.88 -6.78 -18.17
CA ALA A 130 7.11 -6.83 -19.41
C ALA A 130 7.64 -7.90 -20.37
N LYS A 131 8.98 -7.99 -20.51
CA LYS A 131 9.66 -9.02 -21.30
C LYS A 131 9.42 -10.42 -20.75
N GLY A 132 9.43 -10.56 -19.43
CA GLY A 132 9.16 -11.83 -18.75
C GLY A 132 7.78 -12.43 -19.07
N LEU A 133 6.80 -11.56 -19.39
CA LEU A 133 5.44 -11.95 -19.74
C LEU A 133 5.20 -12.02 -21.26
N GLU A 134 6.17 -11.62 -22.08
CA GLU A 134 6.08 -11.66 -23.54
C GLU A 134 5.78 -13.05 -24.12
N PRO A 135 6.31 -14.17 -23.58
CA PRO A 135 5.94 -15.51 -24.06
C PRO A 135 4.44 -15.85 -23.92
N LEU A 136 3.74 -15.23 -22.97
CA LEU A 136 2.32 -15.50 -22.69
C LEU A 136 1.40 -14.54 -23.45
N PHE A 137 1.83 -13.28 -23.59
CA PHE A 137 1.02 -12.17 -24.11
C PHE A 137 1.43 -11.70 -25.51
N GLY A 138 2.55 -12.22 -26.03
CA GLY A 138 3.23 -11.66 -27.18
C GLY A 138 3.50 -10.17 -27.01
N ASN A 139 3.39 -9.43 -28.10
CA ASN A 139 3.60 -7.99 -28.14
C ASN A 139 2.66 -7.16 -27.24
N TYR A 140 1.58 -7.76 -26.71
CA TYR A 140 0.62 -7.08 -25.84
C TYR A 140 1.07 -7.02 -24.36
N ALA A 141 2.08 -7.81 -23.97
CA ALA A 141 2.57 -7.88 -22.58
C ALA A 141 2.94 -6.50 -22.02
N LYS A 142 3.67 -5.73 -22.83
CA LYS A 142 4.12 -4.38 -22.50
C LYS A 142 2.98 -3.39 -22.27
N TYR A 143 1.85 -3.56 -22.98
CA TYR A 143 0.71 -2.65 -22.85
C TYR A 143 -0.09 -2.96 -21.61
N PHE A 144 -0.45 -4.23 -21.37
CA PHE A 144 -1.16 -4.62 -20.15
C PHE A 144 -0.33 -4.27 -18.93
N LEU A 145 0.89 -4.81 -18.82
CA LEU A 145 1.72 -4.55 -17.66
C LEU A 145 2.08 -3.07 -17.52
N GLY A 146 2.39 -2.38 -18.62
CA GLY A 146 2.70 -0.95 -18.62
C GLY A 146 1.55 -0.11 -18.07
N ILE A 147 0.31 -0.37 -18.51
CA ILE A 147 -0.89 0.32 -18.00
C ILE A 147 -1.09 0.03 -16.52
N GLY A 148 -0.94 -1.23 -16.09
CA GLY A 148 -1.08 -1.63 -14.69
C GLY A 148 -0.06 -0.95 -13.77
N ILE A 149 1.24 -1.03 -14.11
CA ILE A 149 2.33 -0.40 -13.34
C ILE A 149 2.20 1.13 -13.38
N PHE A 150 1.81 1.71 -14.51
CA PHE A 150 1.56 3.14 -14.62
C PHE A 150 0.42 3.60 -13.70
N ALA A 151 -0.71 2.89 -13.72
CA ALA A 151 -1.84 3.22 -12.86
C ALA A 151 -1.49 3.09 -11.37
N ALA A 152 -0.75 2.05 -11.00
CA ALA A 152 -0.22 1.87 -9.64
C ALA A 152 0.71 3.02 -9.23
N GLY A 153 1.67 3.38 -10.10
CA GLY A 153 2.63 4.46 -9.85
C GLY A 153 1.95 5.83 -9.69
N ILE A 154 0.99 6.16 -10.54
CA ILE A 154 0.22 7.41 -10.41
C ILE A 154 -0.63 7.42 -9.15
N SER A 155 -1.26 6.30 -8.79
CA SER A 155 -2.03 6.18 -7.55
C SER A 155 -1.15 6.50 -6.33
N SER A 156 0.02 5.86 -6.22
CA SER A 156 0.97 6.12 -5.12
C SER A 156 1.55 7.54 -5.13
N ALA A 157 1.83 8.10 -6.31
CA ALA A 157 2.29 9.48 -6.45
C ALA A 157 1.25 10.52 -6.02
N ILE A 158 -0.04 10.15 -5.92
CA ILE A 158 -1.10 11.01 -5.39
C ILE A 158 -1.24 10.78 -3.88
N THR A 159 -1.37 9.52 -3.44
CA THR A 159 -1.75 9.20 -2.06
C THR A 159 -0.63 9.50 -1.06
N ALA A 160 0.64 9.25 -1.38
CA ALA A 160 1.73 9.47 -0.44
C ALA A 160 1.97 10.96 -0.12
N PRO A 161 2.07 11.88 -1.12
CA PRO A 161 2.17 13.31 -0.84
C PRO A 161 0.92 13.87 -0.14
N LEU A 162 -0.26 13.36 -0.51
CA LEU A 162 -1.52 13.75 0.12
C LEU A 162 -1.57 13.34 1.60
N ALA A 163 -1.16 12.11 1.92
CA ALA A 163 -1.09 11.61 3.29
C ALA A 163 -0.17 12.47 4.15
N ALA A 164 1.01 12.78 3.65
CA ALA A 164 1.95 13.64 4.35
C ALA A 164 1.38 15.05 4.56
N ALA A 165 0.70 15.63 3.57
CA ALA A 165 0.03 16.92 3.72
C ALA A 165 -1.06 16.90 4.81
N TYR A 166 -1.85 15.82 4.90
CA TYR A 166 -2.83 15.63 5.98
C TYR A 166 -2.18 15.49 7.36
N VAL A 167 -1.09 14.72 7.45
CA VAL A 167 -0.34 14.53 8.71
C VAL A 167 0.24 15.86 9.18
N VAL A 168 0.94 16.59 8.32
CA VAL A 168 1.52 17.91 8.66
C VAL A 168 0.43 18.89 9.05
N ASN A 169 -0.68 18.96 8.31
CA ASN A 169 -1.82 19.81 8.65
C ASN A 169 -2.37 19.51 10.05
N SER A 170 -2.41 18.23 10.43
CA SER A 170 -2.90 17.76 11.74
C SER A 170 -1.89 18.03 12.86
N CYS A 171 -0.60 17.75 12.65
CA CYS A 171 0.46 17.96 13.64
C CYS A 171 0.66 19.44 13.98
N PHE A 172 0.55 20.32 12.99
CA PHE A 172 0.69 21.76 13.19
C PHE A 172 -0.64 22.51 13.39
N SER A 173 -1.76 21.79 13.47
CA SER A 173 -3.10 22.38 13.67
C SER A 173 -3.42 23.52 12.71
N TRP A 174 -3.00 23.41 11.45
CA TRP A 174 -3.13 24.50 10.49
C TRP A 174 -4.57 24.78 10.05
N ASN A 175 -5.50 23.85 10.33
CA ASN A 175 -6.90 23.89 9.85
C ASN A 175 -7.00 24.18 8.34
N ALA A 176 -5.98 23.75 7.59
CA ALA A 176 -5.86 24.01 6.17
C ALA A 176 -6.72 23.02 5.39
N ASN A 177 -7.37 23.51 4.33
CA ASN A 177 -8.09 22.67 3.37
C ASN A 177 -7.17 22.29 2.19
N LEU A 178 -7.66 21.41 1.29
CA LEU A 178 -6.93 20.93 0.11
C LEU A 178 -6.41 22.05 -0.83
N LYS A 179 -7.03 23.23 -0.79
CA LYS A 179 -6.66 24.38 -1.64
C LYS A 179 -5.71 25.36 -0.95
N SER A 180 -5.51 25.21 0.36
CA SER A 180 -4.69 26.11 1.16
C SER A 180 -3.21 26.01 0.77
N LEU A 181 -2.53 27.15 0.71
CA LEU A 181 -1.12 27.21 0.30
C LEU A 181 -0.23 26.32 1.18
N LYS A 182 -0.43 26.36 2.52
CA LYS A 182 0.33 25.55 3.47
C LYS A 182 0.19 24.04 3.20
N PHE A 183 -1.04 23.59 2.89
CA PHE A 183 -1.30 22.20 2.53
C PHE A 183 -0.63 21.84 1.20
N ARG A 184 -0.67 22.76 0.22
CA ARG A 184 -0.08 22.56 -1.10
C ARG A 184 1.43 22.47 -1.09
N ILE A 185 2.10 23.31 -0.31
CA ILE A 185 3.56 23.30 -0.20
C ILE A 185 4.07 21.92 0.22
N VAL A 186 3.39 21.24 1.14
CA VAL A 186 3.82 19.90 1.61
C VAL A 186 3.80 18.87 0.50
N TRP A 187 2.67 18.72 -0.21
CA TRP A 187 2.61 17.71 -1.27
C TRP A 187 3.44 18.10 -2.51
N ILE A 188 3.58 19.40 -2.81
CA ILE A 188 4.46 19.89 -3.88
C ILE A 188 5.91 19.52 -3.57
N PHE A 189 6.36 19.79 -2.35
CA PHE A 189 7.71 19.47 -1.90
C PHE A 189 8.03 17.98 -2.03
N ILE A 190 7.11 17.11 -1.59
CA ILE A 190 7.30 15.65 -1.68
C ILE A 190 7.33 15.17 -3.14
N LEU A 191 6.43 15.70 -4.00
CA LEU A 191 6.48 15.38 -5.42
C LEU A 191 7.77 15.84 -6.08
N LEU A 192 8.28 17.02 -5.75
CA LEU A 192 9.54 17.53 -6.29
C LEU A 192 10.72 16.66 -5.86
N ILE A 193 10.77 16.22 -4.61
CA ILE A 193 11.77 15.24 -4.14
C ILE A 193 11.68 13.98 -5.01
N GLY A 194 10.48 13.43 -5.19
CA GLY A 194 10.28 12.24 -6.03
C GLY A 194 10.78 12.42 -7.46
N VAL A 195 10.52 13.58 -8.07
CA VAL A 195 11.01 13.91 -9.43
C VAL A 195 12.54 14.01 -9.45
N VAL A 196 13.15 14.71 -8.48
CA VAL A 196 14.61 14.83 -8.38
C VAL A 196 15.26 13.46 -8.23
N PHE A 197 14.77 12.63 -7.30
CA PHE A 197 15.29 11.27 -7.12
C PHE A 197 15.08 10.39 -8.35
N SER A 198 14.00 10.58 -9.10
CA SER A 198 13.77 9.87 -10.36
C SER A 198 14.71 10.31 -11.48
N LEU A 199 15.26 11.54 -11.42
CA LEU A 199 16.27 12.02 -12.36
C LEU A 199 17.69 11.53 -12.00
N LEU A 200 17.91 11.21 -10.74
CA LEU A 200 19.13 10.54 -10.29
C LEU A 200 19.09 9.09 -10.79
N LYS A 201 20.20 8.60 -11.35
CA LYS A 201 20.32 7.23 -11.92
C LYS A 201 20.38 6.13 -10.84
N PHE A 202 19.71 6.31 -9.71
CA PHE A 202 19.58 5.28 -8.68
C PHE A 202 18.71 4.13 -9.19
N SER A 203 18.94 2.92 -8.67
CA SER A 203 18.07 1.80 -9.00
C SER A 203 16.71 1.99 -8.29
N PRO A 204 15.59 2.05 -9.01
CA PRO A 204 14.28 2.24 -8.39
C PRO A 204 13.95 1.12 -7.40
N ILE A 205 14.44 -0.10 -7.68
CA ILE A 205 14.22 -1.27 -6.84
C ILE A 205 14.89 -1.13 -5.48
N GLU A 206 16.13 -0.63 -5.39
CA GLU A 206 16.79 -0.43 -4.09
C GLU A 206 16.07 0.62 -3.26
N ILE A 207 15.66 1.74 -3.87
CA ILE A 207 14.89 2.78 -3.18
C ILE A 207 13.57 2.20 -2.65
N ILE A 208 12.87 1.40 -3.46
CA ILE A 208 11.63 0.73 -3.03
C ILE A 208 11.91 -0.24 -1.89
N LYS A 209 12.95 -1.10 -2.00
CA LYS A 209 13.34 -2.06 -0.95
C LYS A 209 13.65 -1.33 0.36
N PHE A 210 14.45 -0.26 0.30
CA PHE A 210 14.77 0.57 1.47
C PHE A 210 13.51 1.16 2.11
N ALA A 211 12.61 1.73 1.31
CA ALA A 211 11.35 2.27 1.81
C ALA A 211 10.50 1.19 2.51
N GLN A 212 10.49 -0.04 2.01
CA GLN A 212 9.77 -1.14 2.66
C GLN A 212 10.41 -1.61 3.95
N ILE A 213 11.75 -1.61 4.03
CA ILE A 213 12.46 -1.90 5.28
C ILE A 213 12.11 -0.83 6.33
N ALA A 214 12.17 0.45 5.96
CA ALA A 214 11.80 1.55 6.85
C ALA A 214 10.34 1.41 7.34
N ASN A 215 9.40 1.04 6.45
CA ASN A 215 8.02 0.76 6.82
C ASN A 215 7.91 -0.41 7.80
N GLY A 216 8.63 -1.50 7.57
CA GLY A 216 8.65 -2.68 8.44
C GLY A 216 9.15 -2.37 9.85
N ILE A 217 10.14 -1.49 9.98
CA ILE A 217 10.66 -1.01 11.27
C ILE A 217 9.66 -0.10 11.97
N LEU A 218 8.98 0.77 11.23
CA LEU A 218 8.04 1.74 11.81
C LEU A 218 6.70 1.11 12.21
N LEU A 219 6.29 0.04 11.54
CA LEU A 219 4.98 -0.59 11.71
C LEU A 219 4.66 -1.01 13.15
N PRO A 220 5.55 -1.69 13.91
CA PRO A 220 5.30 -2.05 15.32
C PRO A 220 4.97 -0.85 16.20
N VAL A 221 5.72 0.25 16.02
CA VAL A 221 5.55 1.48 16.81
C VAL A 221 4.16 2.06 16.58
N ILE A 222 3.73 2.10 15.33
CA ILE A 222 2.44 2.66 14.94
C ILE A 222 1.29 1.73 15.31
N ALA A 223 1.47 0.41 15.19
CA ALA A 223 0.48 -0.58 15.61
C ALA A 223 0.25 -0.56 17.13
N LEU A 224 1.31 -0.45 17.93
CA LEU A 224 1.24 -0.28 19.39
C LEU A 224 0.53 1.03 19.76
N PHE A 225 0.89 2.13 19.10
CA PHE A 225 0.24 3.42 19.30
C PHE A 225 -1.25 3.35 18.97
N LEU A 226 -1.62 2.73 17.85
CA LEU A 226 -3.02 2.58 17.45
C LEU A 226 -3.80 1.75 18.47
N LEU A 227 -3.26 0.61 18.92
CA LEU A 227 -3.89 -0.23 19.94
C LEU A 227 -4.13 0.53 21.25
N TRP A 228 -3.18 1.37 21.65
CA TRP A 228 -3.34 2.23 22.81
C TRP A 228 -4.47 3.25 22.63
N VAL A 229 -4.50 3.96 21.50
CA VAL A 229 -5.54 4.96 21.20
C VAL A 229 -6.93 4.32 21.15
N VAL A 230 -7.07 3.16 20.50
CA VAL A 230 -8.39 2.52 20.34
C VAL A 230 -8.94 1.87 21.62
N ASN A 231 -8.13 1.81 22.67
CA ASN A 231 -8.58 1.37 24.00
C ASN A 231 -8.77 2.54 24.98
N LYS A 232 -8.41 3.77 24.58
CA LYS A 232 -8.50 4.93 25.45
C LYS A 232 -9.94 5.42 25.54
N THR A 233 -10.56 5.19 26.71
CA THR A 233 -11.96 5.58 26.99
C THR A 233 -12.21 7.08 26.84
N THR A 234 -11.23 7.92 27.16
CA THR A 234 -11.33 9.38 26.99
C THR A 234 -11.37 9.83 25.54
N VAL A 235 -10.96 8.98 24.58
CA VAL A 235 -10.98 9.29 23.14
C VAL A 235 -12.16 8.63 22.46
N LEU A 236 -12.42 7.33 22.70
CA LEU A 236 -13.44 6.56 21.97
C LEU A 236 -14.74 6.32 22.73
N GLY A 237 -14.79 6.55 24.05
CA GLY A 237 -15.97 6.29 24.87
C GLY A 237 -16.51 4.87 24.67
N ASN A 238 -17.74 4.78 24.17
CA ASN A 238 -18.46 3.52 23.92
C ASN A 238 -17.98 2.73 22.70
N TYR A 239 -17.15 3.34 21.83
CA TYR A 239 -16.64 2.71 20.60
C TYR A 239 -15.24 2.10 20.78
N LYS A 240 -14.78 1.92 22.02
CA LYS A 240 -13.54 1.22 22.34
C LYS A 240 -13.53 -0.21 21.80
N ASN A 241 -12.33 -0.75 21.59
CA ASN A 241 -12.19 -2.13 21.17
C ASN A 241 -12.84 -3.12 22.15
N SER A 242 -13.48 -4.15 21.60
CA SER A 242 -13.91 -5.32 22.36
C SER A 242 -12.71 -6.23 22.72
N LEU A 243 -12.93 -7.15 23.65
CA LEU A 243 -11.90 -8.12 24.05
C LEU A 243 -11.40 -8.95 22.85
N ALA A 244 -12.32 -9.39 21.97
CA ALA A 244 -11.96 -10.10 20.73
C ALA A 244 -11.10 -9.24 19.79
N GLN A 245 -11.43 -7.95 19.63
CA GLN A 245 -10.64 -7.03 18.80
C GLN A 245 -9.25 -6.79 19.37
N ASN A 246 -9.11 -6.74 20.69
CA ASN A 246 -7.81 -6.61 21.35
C ASN A 246 -6.95 -7.86 21.21
N ILE A 247 -7.54 -9.06 21.29
CA ILE A 247 -6.82 -10.31 21.02
C ILE A 247 -6.29 -10.32 19.59
N ILE A 248 -7.14 -10.04 18.61
CA ILE A 248 -6.74 -9.98 17.19
C ILE A 248 -5.66 -8.92 16.97
N SER A 249 -5.85 -7.72 17.52
CA SER A 249 -4.87 -6.63 17.39
C SER A 249 -3.53 -6.98 18.04
N SER A 250 -3.54 -7.70 19.17
CA SER A 250 -2.31 -8.16 19.84
C SER A 250 -1.57 -9.19 19.00
N ILE A 251 -2.27 -10.13 18.36
CA ILE A 251 -1.68 -11.09 17.41
C ILE A 251 -1.02 -10.34 16.25
N ILE A 252 -1.72 -9.37 15.65
CA ILE A 252 -1.18 -8.54 14.57
C ILE A 252 0.09 -7.82 15.05
N ILE A 253 0.07 -7.23 16.25
CA ILE A 253 1.23 -6.53 16.80
C ILE A 253 2.41 -7.49 16.98
N ILE A 254 2.20 -8.68 17.52
CA ILE A 254 3.27 -9.69 17.68
C ILE A 254 3.88 -10.01 16.31
N ILE A 255 3.05 -10.24 15.29
CA ILE A 255 3.53 -10.45 13.92
C ILE A 255 4.36 -9.25 13.47
N THR A 256 3.85 -8.02 13.61
CA THR A 256 4.59 -6.83 13.19
C THR A 256 5.92 -6.67 13.94
N ILE A 257 5.99 -6.97 15.24
CA ILE A 257 7.22 -6.90 16.03
C ILE A 257 8.26 -7.90 15.49
N ILE A 258 7.84 -9.14 15.22
CA ILE A 258 8.70 -10.16 14.62
C ILE A 258 9.24 -9.67 13.26
N LEU A 259 8.37 -9.07 12.46
CA LEU A 259 8.73 -8.54 11.14
C LEU A 259 9.69 -7.36 11.22
N GLY A 260 9.42 -6.41 12.11
CA GLY A 260 10.28 -5.25 12.35
C GLY A 260 11.65 -5.66 12.86
N PHE A 261 11.69 -6.56 13.85
CA PHE A 261 12.93 -7.08 14.41
C PHE A 261 13.80 -7.79 13.36
N LYS A 262 13.21 -8.66 12.54
CA LYS A 262 13.94 -9.30 11.43
C LYS A 262 14.40 -8.31 10.36
N SER A 263 13.61 -7.27 10.08
CA SER A 263 14.01 -6.21 9.14
C SER A 263 15.26 -5.47 9.64
N VAL A 264 15.31 -5.17 10.95
CA VAL A 264 16.48 -4.55 11.59
C VAL A 264 17.69 -5.49 11.52
N LEU A 265 17.56 -6.75 11.94
CA LEU A 265 18.67 -7.70 11.96
C LEU A 265 19.35 -7.85 10.60
N LYS A 266 18.58 -7.82 9.51
CA LYS A 266 19.14 -7.88 8.17
C LYS A 266 19.89 -6.61 7.77
N VAL A 267 19.38 -5.42 8.12
CA VAL A 267 20.09 -4.17 7.82
C VAL A 267 21.47 -4.14 8.47
N PHE A 268 21.60 -4.80 9.62
CA PHE A 268 22.86 -4.95 10.34
C PHE A 268 23.66 -6.21 9.97
N GLU A 269 23.27 -6.95 8.93
CA GLU A 269 23.92 -8.20 8.49
C GLU A 269 24.07 -9.26 9.59
N LEU A 270 23.18 -9.24 10.59
CA LEU A 270 23.16 -10.20 11.70
C LEU A 270 22.39 -11.49 11.36
N LEU A 271 21.71 -11.52 10.21
CA LEU A 271 20.95 -12.64 9.63
C LEU A 271 20.92 -12.55 8.09
#